data_AF-A0AAD6XXL0-F1
#
_entry.id   AF-A0AAD6XXL0-F1
#
_cell.length_a   1.000
_cell.length_b   1.000
_cell.length_c   1.000
_cell.angle_alpha   90.00
_cell.angle_beta   90.00
_cell.angle_gamma   90.00
#
_symmetry.space_group_name_H-M   'P 1'
#
loop_
_entity.id
_entity.type
_entity.pdbx_description
1 polymer ?
#
loop_
_entity_poly.entity_id
_entity_poly.type
_entity_poly.pdbx_seq_one_letter_code
_entity_poly.pdbx_strand_id
1 'polypeptide(L)'
;DDQDGKPIWHPFLNPSVARLMCWHQLTPNLQGETALNDLVNDIFLHPETSREHFHKFDTGRELKRLDDFTESPPGEPPNGWKTGSVMLKLP
;
A
#
# COMPACT_ATOMS: atom_id res chain seq x y z
N ASP A 1 6.28 27.53 -23.13
CA ASP A 1 5.36 27.76 -24.26
C ASP A 1 5.35 26.55 -25.17
N ASP A 2 4.52 25.55 -24.85
CA ASP A 2 4.38 24.33 -25.65
C ASP A 2 3.34 24.54 -26.76
N GLN A 3 3.77 24.30 -28.01
CA GLN A 3 3.18 24.76 -29.27
C GLN A 3 1.93 24.00 -29.75
N ASP A 4 0.96 23.69 -28.90
CA ASP A 4 -0.30 23.07 -29.38
C ASP A 4 -1.54 23.42 -28.54
N GLY A 5 -1.45 24.39 -27.63
CA GLY A 5 -2.56 24.82 -26.75
C GLY A 5 -3.06 23.75 -25.77
N LYS A 6 -2.47 22.56 -25.80
CA LYS A 6 -2.82 21.45 -24.91
C LYS A 6 -2.06 21.59 -23.58
N PRO A 7 -2.71 21.24 -22.46
CA PRO A 7 -2.05 21.28 -21.17
C PRO A 7 -0.96 20.21 -21.08
N ILE A 8 0.04 20.43 -20.22
CA ILE A 8 1.19 19.53 -19.99
C ILE A 8 0.80 18.10 -19.56
N TRP A 9 -0.43 17.92 -19.05
CA TRP A 9 -0.97 16.63 -18.62
C TRP A 9 -1.80 15.91 -19.70
N HIS A 10 -1.90 16.46 -20.92
CA HIS A 10 -2.51 15.75 -22.04
C HIS A 10 -1.73 14.44 -22.33
N PRO A 11 -2.39 13.30 -22.63
CA PRO A 11 -3.80 13.11 -22.98
C PRO A 11 -4.77 12.93 -21.81
N PHE A 12 -4.31 13.09 -20.57
CA PHE A 12 -5.14 12.84 -19.40
C PHE A 12 -6.08 14.02 -19.10
N LEU A 13 -7.19 13.72 -18.44
CA LEU A 13 -8.24 14.72 -18.11
C LEU A 13 -7.76 15.79 -17.13
N ASN A 14 -6.83 15.44 -16.23
CA ASN A 14 -6.35 16.31 -15.18
C ASN A 14 -4.93 15.91 -14.73
N PRO A 15 -4.19 16.81 -14.07
CA PRO A 15 -2.81 16.56 -13.67
C PRO A 15 -2.65 15.44 -12.63
N SER A 16 -3.66 15.17 -11.79
CA SER A 16 -3.60 14.09 -10.80
C SER A 16 -3.60 12.72 -11.48
N VAL A 17 -4.47 12.52 -12.47
CA VAL A 17 -4.51 11.31 -13.29
C VAL A 17 -3.21 11.15 -14.08
N ALA A 18 -2.70 12.22 -14.68
CA ALA A 18 -1.42 12.17 -15.37
C ALA A 18 -0.28 11.74 -14.44
N ARG A 19 -0.19 12.30 -13.24
CA ARG A 19 0.83 11.91 -12.25
C ARG A 19 0.70 10.45 -11.83
N LEU A 20 -0.52 9.98 -11.58
CA LEU A 20 -0.79 8.59 -11.22
C LEU A 20 -0.34 7.64 -12.33
N MET A 21 -0.71 7.94 -13.58
CA MET A 21 -0.34 7.13 -14.74
C MET A 21 1.17 7.18 -15.01
N CYS A 22 1.80 8.35 -14.92
CA CYS A 22 3.25 8.46 -15.02
C CYS A 22 3.96 7.63 -13.93
N TRP A 23 3.50 7.71 -12.68
CA TRP A 23 4.06 6.91 -11.58
C TRP A 23 3.91 5.40 -11.83
N HIS A 24 2.75 4.94 -12.29
CA HIS A 24 2.52 3.54 -12.63
C HIS A 24 3.47 3.05 -13.72
N GLN A 25 3.63 3.82 -14.79
CA GLN A 25 4.49 3.46 -15.93
C GLN A 25 5.99 3.52 -15.61
N LEU A 26 6.40 4.44 -14.72
CA LEU A 26 7.80 4.59 -14.33
C LEU A 26 8.24 3.63 -13.23
N THR A 27 7.29 2.99 -12.53
CA THR A 27 7.64 2.11 -11.41
C THR A 27 7.76 0.67 -11.90
N PRO A 28 8.98 0.09 -11.94
CA PRO A 28 9.16 -1.28 -12.38
C PRO A 28 8.47 -2.25 -11.42
N ASN A 29 7.83 -3.28 -11.97
CA ASN A 29 7.13 -4.32 -11.21
C ASN A 29 5.91 -3.84 -10.41
N LEU A 30 5.34 -2.68 -10.72
CA LEU A 30 4.05 -2.34 -10.14
C LEU A 30 2.98 -3.33 -10.61
N GLN A 31 2.03 -3.64 -9.73
CA GLN A 31 0.93 -4.55 -10.04
C GLN A 31 0.13 -4.06 -11.27
N GLY A 32 -0.56 -4.99 -11.94
CA GLY A 32 -1.30 -4.72 -13.18
C GLY A 32 -2.41 -3.67 -13.03
N GLU A 33 -3.06 -3.32 -14.14
CA GLU A 33 -4.07 -2.25 -14.21
C GLU A 33 -5.17 -2.36 -13.13
N THR A 34 -5.58 -3.58 -12.79
CA THR A 34 -6.56 -3.84 -11.71
C THR A 34 -6.11 -3.27 -10.37
N ALA A 35 -4.86 -3.48 -9.97
CA ALA A 35 -4.34 -2.99 -8.70
C ALA A 35 -4.25 -1.47 -8.66
N LEU A 36 -4.06 -0.82 -9.81
CA LEU A 36 -4.11 0.64 -9.89
C LEU A 36 -5.53 1.17 -9.68
N ASN A 37 -6.53 0.49 -10.24
CA ASN A 37 -7.93 0.82 -10.00
C ASN A 37 -8.32 0.60 -8.53
N ASP A 38 -7.88 -0.51 -7.93
CA ASP A 38 -8.14 -0.81 -6.52
C ASP A 38 -7.47 0.23 -5.61
N LEU A 39 -6.23 0.65 -5.90
CA LEU A 39 -5.57 1.73 -5.17
C LEU A 39 -6.40 3.03 -5.18
N VAL A 40 -7.00 3.38 -6.32
CA VAL A 40 -7.81 4.59 -6.42
C VAL A 40 -9.10 4.44 -5.62
N ASN A 41 -9.83 3.35 -5.82
CA ASN A 41 -11.15 3.18 -5.22
C ASN A 41 -11.08 2.86 -3.72
N ASP A 42 -10.20 1.96 -3.32
CA ASP A 42 -10.17 1.40 -1.97
C ASP A 42 -9.27 2.19 -1.03
N ILE A 43 -8.30 2.95 -1.56
CA ILE A 43 -7.43 3.80 -0.74
C ILE A 43 -7.78 5.27 -0.93
N PHE A 44 -7.63 5.83 -2.14
CA PHE A 44 -7.79 7.29 -2.30
C PHE A 44 -9.22 7.79 -2.15
N LEU A 45 -10.22 7.00 -2.57
CA LEU A 45 -11.64 7.38 -2.49
C LEU A 45 -12.35 6.84 -1.25
N HIS A 46 -11.65 6.08 -0.40
CA HIS A 46 -12.25 5.55 0.81
C HIS A 46 -12.67 6.69 1.76
N PRO A 47 -13.88 6.64 2.37
CA PRO A 47 -14.43 7.75 3.13
C PRO A 47 -13.62 8.14 4.36
N GLU A 48 -12.86 7.20 4.93
CA GLU A 48 -11.98 7.45 6.07
C GLU A 48 -10.56 7.92 5.66
N THR A 49 -10.28 7.94 4.36
CA THR A 49 -8.98 8.38 3.87
C THR A 49 -8.87 9.89 3.91
N SER A 50 -7.89 10.37 4.66
CA SER A 50 -7.50 11.77 4.72
C SER A 50 -6.07 11.93 4.21
N ARG A 51 -5.84 13.02 3.48
CA ARG A 51 -4.52 13.35 2.93
C ARG A 51 -3.47 13.50 4.05
N GLU A 52 -3.89 14.01 5.19
CA GLU A 52 -3.07 14.27 6.37
C GLU A 52 -2.49 12.97 6.94
N HIS A 53 -3.20 11.84 6.81
CA HIS A 53 -2.73 10.53 7.26
C HIS A 53 -1.49 10.04 6.49
N PHE A 54 -1.30 10.48 5.24
CA PHE A 54 -0.13 10.13 4.43
C PHE A 54 1.03 11.12 4.59
N HIS A 55 0.84 12.20 5.35
CA HIS A 55 1.91 13.16 5.56
C HIS A 55 3.05 12.52 6.36
N LYS A 56 4.24 12.46 5.77
CA LYS A 56 5.42 11.72 6.28
C LYS A 56 5.23 10.20 6.34
N PHE A 57 4.32 9.64 5.53
CA PHE A 57 4.25 8.19 5.34
C PHE A 57 5.61 7.63 4.91
N ASP A 58 6.00 6.50 5.50
CA ASP A 58 7.26 5.82 5.23
C ASP A 58 7.02 4.31 5.34
N THR A 59 7.21 3.59 4.24
CA THR A 59 6.93 2.15 4.18
C THR A 59 7.79 1.36 5.16
N GLY A 60 9.06 1.72 5.34
CA GLY A 60 9.96 1.02 6.26
C GLY A 60 9.52 1.11 7.71
N ARG A 61 9.04 2.28 8.13
CA ARG A 61 8.49 2.50 9.47
C ARG A 61 7.21 1.71 9.71
N GLU A 62 6.30 1.66 8.74
CA GLU A 62 5.05 0.91 8.89
C GLU A 62 5.28 -0.61 8.84
N LEU A 63 6.20 -1.09 7.99
CA LEU A 63 6.62 -2.50 8.00
C LEU A 63 7.26 -2.87 9.34
N LYS A 64 8.16 -2.03 9.86
CA LYS A 64 8.74 -2.26 11.18
C LYS A 64 7.68 -2.31 12.28
N ARG A 65 6.67 -1.43 12.26
CA ARG A 65 5.56 -1.48 13.22
C ARG A 65 4.78 -2.79 13.13
N LEU A 66 4.57 -3.31 11.92
CA LEU A 66 3.92 -4.59 11.69
C LEU A 66 4.78 -5.73 12.25
N ASP A 67 6.08 -5.73 11.94
CA ASP A 67 7.04 -6.71 12.46
C ASP A 67 7.08 -6.68 14.00
N ASP A 68 7.26 -5.51 14.61
CA ASP A 68 7.28 -5.31 16.06
C ASP A 68 5.96 -5.79 16.73
N PHE A 69 4.82 -5.62 16.05
CA PHE A 69 3.53 -6.12 16.52
C PHE A 69 3.44 -7.65 16.46
N THR A 70 3.99 -8.26 15.41
CA THR A 70 4.04 -9.73 15.28
C THR A 70 5.07 -10.39 16.20
N GLU A 71 6.14 -9.67 16.55
CA GLU A 71 7.16 -10.11 17.51
C GLU A 71 6.71 -9.97 18.96
N SER A 72 5.71 -9.13 19.23
CA SER A 72 4.98 -9.17 20.49
C SER A 72 4.16 -10.47 20.49
N PRO A 73 4.49 -11.47 21.33
CA PRO A 73 3.59 -12.60 21.49
C PRO A 73 2.22 -12.03 21.86
N PRO A 74 1.09 -12.56 21.32
CA PRO A 74 -0.20 -12.25 21.91
C PRO A 74 0.01 -12.49 23.40
N GLY A 75 -0.26 -11.46 24.22
CA GLY A 75 -0.16 -11.59 25.68
C GLY A 75 -0.81 -12.90 26.11
N GLU A 76 -0.35 -13.47 27.24
CA GLU A 76 -0.71 -14.81 27.74
C GLU A 76 -1.90 -15.43 27.01
N PRO A 77 -1.71 -16.57 26.32
CA PRO A 77 -2.79 -17.25 25.62
C PRO A 77 -4.04 -17.24 26.50
N PRO A 78 -5.22 -16.87 25.97
CA PRO A 78 -6.43 -16.76 26.80
C PRO A 78 -6.53 -17.97 27.73
N ASN A 79 -6.83 -17.76 29.01
CA ASN A 79 -6.89 -18.84 29.99
C ASN A 79 -7.59 -20.08 29.41
N GLY A 80 -6.83 -21.17 29.22
CA GLY A 80 -7.33 -22.42 28.61
C GLY A 80 -6.62 -22.88 27.33
N TRP A 81 -5.81 -22.04 26.69
CA TRP A 81 -4.95 -22.48 25.58
C TRP A 81 -3.78 -23.32 26.09
N LYS A 82 -3.51 -24.46 25.44
CA LYS A 82 -2.42 -25.38 25.79
C LYS A 82 -1.34 -25.33 24.72
N THR A 83 -0.12 -24.96 25.11
CA THR A 83 1.06 -25.06 24.26
C THR A 83 1.42 -26.54 24.08
N GLY A 84 1.55 -26.99 22.84
CA GLY A 84 1.99 -28.35 22.49
C GLY A 84 3.08 -28.30 21.43
N SER A 85 4.05 -29.20 21.52
CA SER A 85 5.10 -29.35 20.52
C SER A 85 5.05 -30.76 19.94
N VAL A 86 5.26 -30.89 18.64
CA VAL A 86 5.26 -32.17 17.92
C VAL A 86 6.60 -32.32 17.22
N MET A 87 7.30 -33.44 17.45
CA MET A 87 8.51 -33.78 16.71
C MET A 87 8.12 -34.35 15.34
N LEU A 88 8.47 -33.64 14.28
CA LEU A 88 8.40 -34.16 12.91
C LEU A 88 9.74 -34.80 12.56
N LYS A 89 9.71 -36.08 12.17
CA LYS A 89 10.86 -36.74 11.54
C LYS A 89 10.86 -36.38 10.06
N LEU A 90 11.95 -35.79 9.59
CA LEU A 90 12.16 -35.51 8.18
C LEU A 90 12.55 -36.81 7.43
N PRO A 91 12.22 -36.93 6.12
CA PRO A 91 12.64 -38.05 5.27
C PRO A 91 14.15 -38.15 5.10
#